data_AF-A0A2V8UWG7-F1
#
_entry.id   AF-A0A2V8UWG7-F1
#
_cell.length_a   1.000
_cell.length_b   1.000
_cell.length_c   1.000
_cell.angle_alpha   90.00
_cell.angle_beta   90.00
_cell.angle_gamma   90.00
#
_symmetry.space_group_name_H-M   'P 1'
#
loop_
_entity.id
_entity.type
_entity.pdbx_description
1 polymer ?
#
loop_
_entity_poly.entity_id
_entity_poly.type
_entity_poly.pdbx_seq_one_letter_code
_entity_poly.pdbx_strand_id
1 'polypeptide(L)'
;MQNGRAWLLGLIAFLIEPAKAPLIKQWQLEETATAPVLAVCQVDEVAKGGPVPAGVVKWQVPTDYAFTELEVLRVFRQADNISPRQGDRIRLQFYTYHEKTAAVTGSPVWPWFKKGDTVVVPLQQNPTPSRSTWRLTADEGMSITVPAIRQPWRSDEGPQTPIEFLFRELAGSLAYGLPDEAFRTASYLASQYAPILKSELMPLLETAVASHEGRWIEIATSLLSSLGIPRPSVADFRSGKWRTGSRSVDGVDALIAAVLEKLPPSARTEEQLIYRLIDDSGVHSWGSAMSLIEFANHRALVEHLKGALSQRKPGTVYIAWTLVNNGQKGFLPEALAYAMQLIEQPGEGTTEMQAACPLVRDYGTDTQFHGLVAAIRKYQHTDVQHYQILFGYSLYSGKNPREQEIAAVLLEDKRPFASELRYCDIGLAEMNRITGLQFGTVTSSIEARDKGVSRALAWLRSKEVQP
;
A
#
# COMPACT_ATOMS: atom_id res chain seq x y z
N MET A 1 -13.86 15.65 23.65
CA MET A 1 -14.05 14.18 23.63
C MET A 1 -13.18 13.63 22.50
N GLN A 2 -11.92 13.36 22.82
CA GLN A 2 -10.88 12.92 21.91
C GLN A 2 -10.51 11.49 22.31
N ASN A 3 -10.86 10.52 21.47
CA ASN A 3 -10.33 9.16 21.53
C ASN A 3 -10.06 8.74 20.09
N GLY A 4 -9.09 9.40 19.46
CA GLY A 4 -8.51 8.94 18.19
C GLY A 4 -7.63 7.73 18.48
N ARG A 5 -8.24 6.53 18.42
CA ARG A 5 -7.49 5.28 18.50
C ARG A 5 -6.77 5.06 17.16
N ALA A 6 -5.45 5.07 17.23
CA ALA A 6 -4.56 4.64 16.17
C ALA A 6 -4.90 3.20 15.75
N TRP A 7 -5.52 3.04 14.58
CA TRP A 7 -5.68 1.76 13.91
C TRP A 7 -4.85 1.82 12.63
N LEU A 8 -3.57 1.47 12.74
CA LEU A 8 -2.71 1.15 11.61
C LEU A 8 -1.62 0.19 12.10
N LEU A 9 -1.46 -0.91 11.37
CA LEU A 9 -0.46 -1.99 11.56
C LEU A 9 -0.82 -3.10 12.56
N GLY A 10 -1.87 -3.86 12.23
CA GLY A 10 -1.99 -5.27 12.63
C GLY A 10 -1.20 -6.16 11.66
N LEU A 11 0.11 -5.93 11.56
CA LEU A 11 1.07 -6.80 10.85
C LEU A 11 2.07 -7.23 11.90
N ILE A 12 1.93 -8.46 12.41
CA ILE A 12 2.92 -9.24 13.20
C ILE A 12 4.04 -8.35 13.80
N ALA A 13 3.67 -7.48 14.74
CA ALA A 13 4.60 -6.58 15.43
C ALA A 13 4.93 -7.06 16.84
N PHE A 14 4.58 -8.30 17.17
CA PHE A 14 4.96 -8.93 18.42
C PHE A 14 5.87 -10.10 18.10
N LEU A 15 7.18 -9.85 18.19
CA LEU A 15 8.28 -10.77 18.57
C LEU A 15 9.67 -10.32 18.08
N ILE A 16 9.78 -9.18 17.40
CA ILE A 16 11.09 -8.59 17.08
C ILE A 16 11.30 -7.48 18.12
N GLU A 17 12.33 -7.62 18.97
CA GLU A 17 12.83 -6.47 19.74
C GLU A 17 12.97 -5.29 18.78
N PRO A 18 12.51 -4.07 19.11
CA PRO A 18 12.77 -2.92 18.27
C PRO A 18 14.27 -2.60 18.34
N ALA A 19 15.08 -3.36 17.60
CA ALA A 19 16.34 -2.87 17.09
C ALA A 19 15.97 -1.56 16.42
N LYS A 20 16.57 -0.45 16.87
CA LYS A 20 16.36 0.88 16.30
C LYS A 20 16.68 0.81 14.81
N ALA A 21 15.68 0.51 13.99
CA ALA A 21 15.84 0.46 12.55
C ALA A 21 16.25 1.87 12.13
N PRO A 22 17.37 2.04 11.41
CA PRO A 22 17.78 3.36 10.94
C PRO A 22 16.65 3.97 10.10
N LEU A 23 16.49 5.30 10.20
CA LEU A 23 15.51 6.05 9.40
C LEU A 23 15.71 5.73 7.92
N ILE A 24 14.64 5.29 7.25
CA ILE A 24 14.65 5.00 5.82
C ILE A 24 14.92 6.31 5.06
N LYS A 25 15.96 6.36 4.23
CA LYS A 25 16.26 7.51 3.37
C LYS A 25 15.14 7.67 2.34
N GLN A 26 14.52 8.85 2.31
CA GLN A 26 13.58 9.27 1.28
C GLN A 26 14.32 10.13 0.25
N TRP A 27 14.49 9.64 -0.96
CA TRP A 27 15.15 10.38 -2.03
C TRP A 27 14.25 11.49 -2.57
N GLN A 28 14.80 12.72 -2.62
CA GLN A 28 14.11 13.89 -3.15
C GLN A 28 14.39 14.09 -4.63
N LEU A 29 13.44 14.69 -5.36
CA LEU A 29 13.56 14.99 -6.79
C LEU A 29 14.87 15.70 -7.16
N GLU A 30 15.25 16.70 -6.38
CA GLU A 30 16.47 17.49 -6.59
C GLU A 30 17.73 16.62 -6.45
N GLU A 31 17.74 15.65 -5.52
CA GLU A 31 18.82 14.69 -5.36
C GLU A 31 18.87 13.74 -6.56
N THR A 32 17.72 13.23 -7.01
CA THR A 32 17.61 12.39 -8.21
C THR A 32 18.10 13.13 -9.45
N ALA A 33 17.81 14.42 -9.59
CA ALA A 33 18.23 15.26 -10.71
C ALA A 33 19.76 15.45 -10.81
N THR A 34 20.52 15.14 -9.75
CA THR A 34 21.99 15.15 -9.78
C THR A 34 22.61 13.93 -10.47
N ALA A 35 21.79 12.94 -10.84
CA ALA A 35 22.27 11.73 -11.49
C ALA A 35 23.02 12.04 -12.79
N PRO A 36 24.17 11.39 -13.05
CA PRO A 36 24.91 11.57 -14.31
C PRO A 36 24.08 11.28 -15.56
N VAL A 37 23.17 10.31 -15.46
CA VAL A 37 22.24 9.90 -16.52
C VAL A 37 20.87 9.68 -15.90
N LEU A 38 19.84 10.27 -16.50
CA LEU A 38 18.44 9.92 -16.22
C LEU A 38 17.88 9.23 -17.46
N ALA A 39 17.47 7.98 -17.32
CA ALA A 39 16.85 7.24 -18.41
C ALA A 39 15.45 6.82 -18.00
N VAL A 40 14.45 7.05 -18.85
CA VAL A 40 13.16 6.39 -18.70
C VAL A 40 13.27 5.03 -19.37
N CYS A 41 12.93 4.00 -18.61
CA CYS A 41 13.02 2.63 -19.02
C CYS A 41 11.71 1.89 -18.79
N GLN A 42 11.39 0.95 -19.68
CA GLN A 42 10.43 -0.10 -19.39
C GLN A 42 11.17 -1.35 -18.91
N VAL A 43 10.62 -1.99 -17.87
CA VAL A 43 11.12 -3.24 -17.31
C VAL A 43 10.66 -4.42 -18.17
N ASP A 44 11.58 -5.09 -18.85
CA ASP A 44 11.29 -6.27 -19.67
C ASP A 44 11.25 -7.55 -18.84
N GLU A 45 12.19 -7.69 -17.91
CA GLU A 45 12.37 -8.89 -17.08
C GLU A 45 13.06 -8.55 -15.76
N VAL A 46 12.70 -9.26 -14.69
CA VAL A 46 13.37 -9.18 -13.39
C VAL A 46 13.83 -10.58 -12.99
N ALA A 47 15.14 -10.72 -12.76
CA ALA A 47 15.77 -11.98 -12.40
C ALA A 47 16.45 -11.89 -11.03
N LYS A 48 16.29 -12.93 -10.21
CA LYS A 48 17.07 -13.07 -8.97
C LYS A 48 18.50 -13.48 -9.29
N GLY A 49 19.44 -12.90 -8.55
CA GLY A 49 20.85 -13.26 -8.55
C GLY A 49 21.21 -14.18 -7.39
N GLY A 50 22.50 -14.30 -7.12
CA GLY A 50 23.01 -15.03 -5.96
C GLY A 50 23.12 -14.16 -4.70
N PRO A 51 23.45 -14.79 -3.56
CA PRO A 51 23.63 -14.08 -2.29
C PRO A 51 24.77 -13.07 -2.36
N VAL A 52 24.56 -11.92 -1.73
CA VAL A 52 25.58 -10.89 -1.58
C VAL A 52 26.58 -11.35 -0.51
N PRO A 53 27.90 -11.40 -0.81
CA PRO A 53 28.90 -11.80 0.17
C PRO A 53 28.93 -10.88 1.40
N ALA A 54 29.29 -11.45 2.55
CA ALA A 54 29.43 -10.70 3.80
C ALA A 54 30.47 -9.57 3.65
N GLY A 55 30.12 -8.38 4.15
CA GLY A 55 30.99 -7.20 4.09
C GLY A 55 30.93 -6.38 2.79
N VAL A 56 30.20 -6.83 1.77
CA VAL A 56 29.99 -6.04 0.54
C VAL A 56 28.99 -4.90 0.76
N VAL A 57 27.97 -5.14 1.58
CA VAL A 57 26.92 -4.18 1.91
C VAL A 57 26.98 -3.80 3.38
N LYS A 58 26.54 -2.58 3.71
CA LYS A 58 26.61 -2.02 5.07
C LYS A 58 25.57 -2.60 6.04
N TRP A 59 24.53 -3.26 5.54
CA TRP A 59 23.44 -3.81 6.34
C TRP A 59 23.67 -5.30 6.63
N GLN A 60 23.09 -5.77 7.74
CA GLN A 60 23.24 -7.15 8.22
C GLN A 60 22.12 -8.10 7.77
N VAL A 61 21.09 -7.57 7.11
CA VAL A 61 19.98 -8.38 6.58
C VAL A 61 20.48 -9.28 5.45
N PRO A 62 20.10 -10.57 5.42
CA PRO A 62 20.40 -11.46 4.30
C PRO A 62 19.85 -10.89 2.98
N THR A 63 20.75 -10.69 2.02
CA THR A 63 20.51 -9.94 0.78
C THR A 63 20.99 -10.72 -0.42
N ASP A 64 20.21 -10.71 -1.49
CA ASP A 64 20.58 -11.25 -2.79
C ASP A 64 20.79 -10.12 -3.79
N TYR A 65 21.67 -10.38 -4.78
CA TYR A 65 21.67 -9.57 -5.99
C TYR A 65 20.37 -9.80 -6.76
N ALA A 66 19.95 -8.79 -7.50
CA ALA A 66 18.89 -8.89 -8.49
C ALA A 66 19.31 -8.13 -9.75
N PHE A 67 18.73 -8.53 -10.87
CA PHE A 67 18.99 -7.92 -12.17
C PHE A 67 17.67 -7.62 -12.85
N THR A 68 17.62 -6.50 -13.58
CA THR A 68 16.49 -6.18 -14.44
C THR A 68 17.00 -5.78 -15.82
N GLU A 69 16.36 -6.33 -16.86
CA GLU A 69 16.58 -5.93 -18.24
C GLU A 69 15.62 -4.79 -18.58
N LEU A 70 16.16 -3.72 -19.15
CA LEU A 70 15.45 -2.47 -19.35
C LEU A 70 15.52 -2.04 -20.82
N GLU A 71 14.37 -1.77 -21.43
CA GLU A 71 14.28 -1.04 -22.71
C GLU A 71 14.34 0.47 -22.44
N VAL A 72 15.32 1.16 -23.01
CA VAL A 72 15.49 2.60 -22.85
C VAL A 72 14.55 3.36 -23.78
N LEU A 73 13.60 4.11 -23.22
CA LEU A 73 12.57 4.82 -23.98
C LEU A 73 12.98 6.25 -24.32
N ARG A 74 13.66 6.93 -23.38
CA ARG A 74 14.12 8.31 -23.52
C ARG A 74 15.17 8.61 -22.45
N VAL A 75 16.08 9.53 -22.73
CA VAL A 75 17.26 9.80 -21.89
C VAL A 75 17.52 11.29 -21.79
N PHE A 76 17.73 11.77 -20.57
CA PHE A 76 18.39 13.05 -20.32
C PHE A 76 19.87 12.81 -20.06
N ARG A 77 20.71 13.47 -20.85
CA ARG A 77 22.17 13.39 -20.72
C ARG A 77 22.72 14.75 -20.35
N GLN A 78 23.55 14.78 -19.31
CA GLN A 78 24.48 15.89 -19.14
C GLN A 78 25.59 15.76 -20.20
N ALA A 79 26.13 16.90 -20.66
CA ALA A 79 27.20 16.89 -21.65
C ALA A 79 28.37 16.00 -21.19
N ASP A 80 29.04 15.35 -22.14
CA ASP A 80 30.23 14.50 -21.94
C ASP A 80 30.03 13.15 -21.22
N ASN A 81 28.81 12.81 -20.77
CA ASN A 81 28.54 11.51 -20.15
C ASN A 81 28.23 10.40 -21.18
N ILE A 82 28.91 9.24 -21.03
CA ILE A 82 28.52 8.00 -21.69
C ILE A 82 27.14 7.60 -21.17
N SER A 83 26.16 7.59 -22.08
CA SER A 83 24.75 7.35 -21.79
C SER A 83 24.18 6.32 -22.76
N PRO A 84 23.17 5.52 -22.34
CA PRO A 84 22.44 4.68 -23.27
C PRO A 84 21.67 5.54 -24.27
N ARG A 85 21.38 4.98 -25.43
CA ARG A 85 20.54 5.60 -26.45
C ARG A 85 19.11 5.09 -26.31
N GLN A 86 18.17 5.88 -26.82
CA GLN A 86 16.80 5.41 -27.01
C GLN A 86 16.81 4.14 -27.87
N GLY A 87 16.07 3.13 -27.43
CA GLY A 87 16.00 1.79 -28.03
C GLY A 87 17.08 0.82 -27.55
N ASP A 88 18.08 1.27 -26.78
CA ASP A 88 19.05 0.36 -26.19
C ASP A 88 18.39 -0.55 -25.15
N ARG A 89 18.94 -1.76 -25.02
CA ARG A 89 18.65 -2.65 -23.90
C ARG A 89 19.81 -2.63 -22.93
N ILE A 90 19.51 -2.30 -21.67
CA ILE A 90 20.51 -2.25 -20.61
C ILE A 90 20.15 -3.18 -19.47
N ARG A 91 21.18 -3.77 -18.85
CA ARG A 91 21.03 -4.59 -17.65
C ARG A 91 21.38 -3.79 -16.41
N LEU A 92 20.43 -3.62 -15.51
CA LEU A 92 20.59 -2.95 -14.22
C LEU A 92 20.76 -3.98 -13.10
N GLN A 93 21.77 -3.80 -12.25
CA GLN A 93 21.96 -4.58 -11.03
C GLN A 93 21.44 -3.80 -9.81
N PHE A 94 20.73 -4.49 -8.92
CA PHE A 94 20.22 -3.95 -7.64
C PHE A 94 20.19 -5.07 -6.57
N TYR A 95 19.59 -4.78 -5.40
CA TYR A 95 19.51 -5.71 -4.26
C TYR A 95 18.06 -6.09 -3.94
N THR A 96 17.87 -7.29 -3.39
CA THR A 96 16.57 -7.79 -2.90
C THR A 96 16.73 -8.59 -1.62
N TYR A 97 15.63 -8.81 -0.88
CA TYR A 97 15.64 -9.67 0.30
C TYR A 97 15.88 -11.12 -0.13
N HIS A 98 16.75 -11.80 0.61
CA HIS A 98 16.91 -13.24 0.47
C HIS A 98 15.60 -13.95 0.85
N GLU A 99 15.31 -15.09 0.22
CA GLU A 99 14.01 -15.80 0.36
C GLU A 99 13.67 -16.21 1.80
N LYS A 100 14.70 -16.43 2.62
CA LYS A 100 14.57 -16.80 4.04
C LYS A 100 14.42 -15.59 4.97
N THR A 101 14.47 -14.37 4.46
CA THR A 101 14.34 -13.17 5.28
C THR A 101 12.87 -13.00 5.67
N ALA A 102 12.58 -13.20 6.95
CA ALA A 102 11.26 -12.89 7.52
C ALA A 102 11.03 -11.37 7.49
N ALA A 103 9.76 -10.95 7.49
CA ALA A 103 9.30 -9.57 7.34
C ALA A 103 10.27 -8.53 7.95
N VAL A 104 10.88 -7.71 7.09
CA VAL A 104 11.77 -6.61 7.52
C VAL A 104 10.96 -5.33 7.57
N THR A 105 10.95 -4.69 8.74
CA THR A 105 10.43 -3.33 8.91
C THR A 105 11.61 -2.37 9.04
N GLY A 106 11.74 -1.39 8.15
CA GLY A 106 12.82 -0.38 8.19
C GLY A 106 13.80 -0.49 7.02
N SER A 107 15.02 0.03 7.21
CA SER A 107 16.12 -0.06 6.24
C SER A 107 16.79 -1.45 6.27
N PRO A 108 17.30 -1.96 5.13
CA PRO A 108 17.28 -1.35 3.81
C PRO A 108 15.92 -1.46 3.12
N VAL A 109 15.57 -0.43 2.34
CA VAL A 109 14.45 -0.47 1.37
C VAL A 109 15.05 -0.46 -0.02
N TRP A 110 14.61 -1.36 -0.89
CA TRP A 110 15.15 -1.52 -2.24
C TRP A 110 14.12 -1.21 -3.31
N PRO A 111 14.55 -0.86 -4.54
CA PRO A 111 13.61 -0.66 -5.63
C PRO A 111 12.89 -1.99 -5.91
N TRP A 112 11.57 -1.90 -6.08
CA TRP A 112 10.76 -3.05 -6.46
C TRP A 112 10.29 -2.88 -7.90
N PHE A 113 10.91 -3.64 -8.80
CA PHE A 113 10.55 -3.66 -10.21
C PHE A 113 9.60 -4.82 -10.51
N LYS A 114 8.62 -4.56 -11.36
CA LYS A 114 7.79 -5.59 -12.00
C LYS A 114 7.89 -5.45 -13.51
N LYS A 115 7.79 -6.58 -14.20
CA LYS A 115 7.69 -6.60 -15.66
C LYS A 115 6.55 -5.68 -16.12
N GLY A 116 6.84 -4.83 -17.10
CA GLY A 116 5.92 -3.84 -17.65
C GLY A 116 6.00 -2.47 -16.98
N ASP A 117 6.61 -2.34 -15.79
CA ASP A 117 6.78 -1.05 -15.13
C ASP A 117 7.57 -0.08 -16.02
N THR A 118 7.15 1.18 -16.06
CA THR A 118 7.90 2.26 -16.71
C THR A 118 8.33 3.27 -15.66
N VAL A 119 9.62 3.55 -15.59
CA VAL A 119 10.22 4.38 -14.54
C VAL A 119 11.42 5.16 -15.06
N VAL A 120 11.69 6.31 -14.47
CA VAL A 120 13.00 6.96 -14.57
C VAL A 120 13.97 6.24 -13.64
N VAL A 121 15.06 5.73 -14.20
CA VAL A 121 16.20 5.18 -13.49
C VAL A 121 17.33 6.22 -13.44
N PRO A 122 17.69 6.74 -12.25
CA PRO A 122 18.90 7.55 -12.11
C PRO A 122 20.13 6.65 -12.09
N LEU A 123 20.98 6.76 -13.12
CA LEU A 123 22.09 5.87 -13.36
C LEU A 123 23.43 6.52 -13.03
N GLN A 124 24.33 5.74 -12.44
CA GLN A 124 25.76 6.08 -12.33
C GLN A 124 26.41 6.07 -13.72
N GLN A 125 27.55 6.76 -13.87
CA GLN A 125 28.36 6.61 -15.07
C GLN A 125 28.82 5.16 -15.24
N ASN A 126 28.69 4.64 -16.46
CA ASN A 126 29.16 3.31 -16.82
C ASN A 126 30.17 3.47 -17.98
N PRO A 127 31.49 3.51 -17.71
CA PRO A 127 32.49 3.73 -18.74
C PRO A 127 32.63 2.55 -19.71
N THR A 128 32.13 1.35 -19.32
CA THR A 128 32.23 0.13 -20.10
C THR A 128 30.86 -0.57 -20.26
N PRO A 129 29.85 0.10 -20.85
CA PRO A 129 28.47 -0.39 -20.83
C PRO A 129 28.25 -1.70 -21.58
N SER A 130 29.16 -2.08 -22.48
CA SER A 130 29.16 -3.38 -23.17
C SER A 130 29.68 -4.55 -22.33
N ARG A 131 30.31 -4.27 -21.18
CA ARG A 131 30.96 -5.28 -20.32
C ARG A 131 30.49 -5.26 -18.87
N SER A 132 29.88 -4.17 -18.40
CA SER A 132 29.42 -4.01 -17.02
C SER A 132 27.94 -3.65 -16.94
N THR A 133 27.28 -4.17 -15.91
CA THR A 133 25.91 -3.80 -15.56
C THR A 133 25.83 -2.35 -15.13
N TRP A 134 24.71 -1.71 -15.45
CA TRP A 134 24.39 -0.40 -14.93
C TRP A 134 24.02 -0.49 -13.45
N ARG A 135 24.16 0.62 -12.74
CA ARG A 135 23.81 0.76 -11.32
C ARG A 135 23.02 2.05 -11.10
N LEU A 136 22.10 1.99 -10.13
CA LEU A 136 21.41 3.18 -9.65
C LEU A 136 22.39 4.09 -8.90
N THR A 137 22.10 5.39 -8.85
CA THR A 137 22.87 6.33 -8.01
C THR A 137 22.75 6.03 -6.51
N ALA A 138 21.73 5.27 -6.12
CA ALA A 138 21.47 4.85 -4.76
C ALA A 138 21.23 3.34 -4.65
N ASP A 139 21.81 2.72 -3.61
CA ASP A 139 21.64 1.30 -3.34
C ASP A 139 20.39 0.99 -2.49
N GLU A 140 19.90 1.94 -1.69
CA GLU A 140 18.74 1.80 -0.81
C GLU A 140 17.98 3.12 -0.59
N GLY A 141 16.75 3.01 -0.09
CA GLY A 141 15.85 4.11 0.23
C GLY A 141 14.51 4.02 -0.49
N MET A 142 13.59 4.88 -0.10
CA MET A 142 12.31 5.09 -0.80
C MET A 142 12.50 6.10 -1.95
N SER A 143 11.69 5.96 -3.01
CA SER A 143 11.66 6.86 -4.17
C SER A 143 12.99 6.99 -4.93
N ILE A 144 13.81 5.91 -4.94
CA ILE A 144 15.05 5.86 -5.73
C ILE A 144 14.76 6.05 -7.23
N THR A 145 13.65 5.49 -7.71
CA THR A 145 13.18 5.65 -9.09
C THR A 145 11.96 6.56 -9.14
N VAL A 146 11.77 7.24 -10.28
CA VAL A 146 10.64 8.15 -10.48
C VAL A 146 9.60 7.49 -11.38
N PRO A 147 8.29 7.52 -11.04
CA PRO A 147 7.24 7.03 -11.93
C PRO A 147 7.28 7.71 -13.30
N ALA A 148 7.01 6.94 -14.35
CA ALA A 148 6.95 7.43 -15.73
C ALA A 148 5.94 6.61 -16.53
N ILE A 149 5.59 7.10 -17.71
CA ILE A 149 4.77 6.37 -18.69
C ILE A 149 5.56 6.05 -19.95
N ARG A 150 5.10 5.04 -20.70
CA ARG A 150 5.77 4.60 -21.95
C ARG A 150 5.64 5.63 -23.06
N GLN A 151 4.52 6.33 -23.12
CA GLN A 151 4.23 7.32 -24.16
C GLN A 151 5.26 8.45 -24.15
N PRO A 152 5.69 8.94 -25.32
CA PRO A 152 6.59 10.09 -25.40
C PRO A 152 5.88 11.37 -24.95
N TRP A 153 6.65 12.41 -24.65
CA TRP A 153 6.09 13.74 -24.46
C TRP A 153 5.39 14.22 -25.75
N ARG A 154 4.36 15.04 -25.58
CA ARG A 154 3.65 15.67 -26.69
C ARG A 154 4.24 17.03 -27.11
N SER A 155 5.33 17.47 -26.46
CA SER A 155 6.04 18.71 -26.80
C SER A 155 7.27 18.37 -27.65
N ASP A 156 7.49 19.15 -28.70
CA ASP A 156 8.64 19.01 -29.60
C ASP A 156 9.94 19.53 -28.96
N GLU A 157 9.85 20.43 -27.98
CA GLU A 157 11.02 20.94 -27.26
C GLU A 157 11.41 19.97 -26.14
N GLY A 158 12.64 19.45 -26.18
CA GLY A 158 13.19 18.65 -25.09
C GLY A 158 13.48 19.49 -23.84
N PRO A 159 13.47 18.88 -22.63
CA PRO A 159 13.86 19.56 -21.41
C PRO A 159 15.31 20.02 -21.48
N GLN A 160 15.58 21.18 -20.88
CA GLN A 160 16.90 21.80 -20.86
C GLN A 160 17.70 21.42 -19.62
N THR A 161 17.01 21.01 -18.54
CA THR A 161 17.65 20.64 -17.27
C THR A 161 17.20 19.25 -16.80
N PRO A 162 18.01 18.54 -15.98
CA PRO A 162 17.61 17.26 -15.43
C PRO A 162 16.34 17.33 -14.57
N ILE A 163 16.18 18.42 -13.82
CA ILE A 163 14.99 18.60 -12.96
C ILE A 163 13.73 18.86 -13.80
N GLU A 164 13.84 19.64 -14.88
CA GLU A 164 12.75 19.85 -15.84
C GLU A 164 12.36 18.53 -16.52
N PHE A 165 13.34 17.68 -16.87
CA PHE A 165 13.09 16.34 -17.40
C PHE A 165 12.18 15.55 -16.44
N LEU A 166 12.55 15.48 -15.15
CA LEU A 166 11.74 14.77 -14.14
C LEU A 166 10.33 15.35 -13.99
N PHE A 167 10.17 16.68 -13.96
CA PHE A 167 8.85 17.30 -13.88
C PHE A 167 7.99 17.01 -15.11
N ARG A 168 8.57 16.96 -16.31
CA ARG A 168 7.85 16.55 -17.53
C ARG A 168 7.39 15.09 -17.45
N GLU A 169 8.17 14.19 -16.85
CA GLU A 169 7.74 12.80 -16.66
C GLU A 169 6.59 12.65 -15.67
N LEU A 170 6.67 13.36 -14.55
CA LEU A 170 5.62 13.36 -13.54
C LEU A 170 4.33 13.99 -14.10
N ALA A 171 4.43 15.14 -14.78
CA ALA A 171 3.29 15.78 -15.43
C ALA A 171 2.68 14.91 -16.54
N GLY A 172 3.51 14.27 -17.36
CA GLY A 172 3.05 13.34 -18.40
C GLY A 172 2.29 12.15 -17.80
N SER A 173 2.81 11.58 -16.72
CA SER A 173 2.17 10.46 -16.00
C SER A 173 0.83 10.87 -15.38
N LEU A 174 0.77 12.05 -14.76
CA LEU A 174 -0.49 12.61 -14.24
C LEU A 174 -1.48 13.01 -15.33
N ALA A 175 -1.04 13.50 -16.49
CA ALA A 175 -1.94 13.99 -17.55
C ALA A 175 -2.41 12.89 -18.51
N TYR A 176 -1.60 11.86 -18.76
CA TYR A 176 -1.86 10.87 -19.80
C TYR A 176 -1.75 9.42 -19.36
N GLY A 177 -1.23 9.16 -18.16
CA GLY A 177 -1.10 7.80 -17.63
C GLY A 177 -2.44 7.14 -17.29
N LEU A 178 -2.42 5.82 -17.23
CA LEU A 178 -3.48 4.98 -16.67
C LEU A 178 -3.69 5.30 -15.17
N PRO A 179 -4.82 4.87 -14.57
CA PRO A 179 -5.12 5.20 -13.17
C PRO A 179 -4.03 4.77 -12.18
N ASP A 180 -3.40 3.63 -12.40
CA ASP A 180 -2.29 3.13 -11.58
C ASP A 180 -0.98 3.91 -11.78
N GLU A 181 -0.71 4.38 -12.99
CA GLU A 181 0.46 5.23 -13.29
C GLU A 181 0.29 6.63 -12.68
N ALA A 182 -0.91 7.21 -12.78
CA ALA A 182 -1.24 8.49 -12.14
C ALA A 182 -1.18 8.39 -10.61
N PHE A 183 -1.71 7.31 -10.02
CA PHE A 183 -1.64 7.10 -8.58
C PHE A 183 -0.21 6.87 -8.08
N ARG A 184 0.60 6.04 -8.77
CA ARG A 184 2.02 5.88 -8.44
C ARG A 184 2.77 7.21 -8.44
N THR A 185 2.46 8.06 -9.42
CA THR A 185 2.99 9.42 -9.51
C THR A 185 2.56 10.29 -8.34
N ALA A 186 1.27 10.26 -8.00
CA ALA A 186 0.73 10.97 -6.84
C ALA A 186 1.39 10.51 -5.52
N SER A 187 1.52 9.20 -5.30
CA SER A 187 2.23 8.64 -4.15
C SER A 187 3.70 9.05 -4.08
N TYR A 188 4.39 9.08 -5.23
CA TYR A 188 5.75 9.59 -5.30
C TYR A 188 5.81 11.07 -4.88
N LEU A 189 4.91 11.90 -5.40
CA LEU A 189 4.84 13.34 -5.08
C LEU A 189 4.51 13.60 -3.61
N ALA A 190 3.65 12.77 -2.99
CA ALA A 190 3.32 12.88 -1.57
C ALA A 190 4.53 12.65 -0.63
N SER A 191 5.58 11.99 -1.12
CA SER A 191 6.84 11.80 -0.39
C SER A 191 7.89 12.89 -0.62
N GLN A 192 7.62 13.86 -1.50
CA GLN A 192 8.53 14.95 -1.83
C GLN A 192 8.29 16.16 -0.92
N TYR A 193 9.37 16.78 -0.45
CA TYR A 193 9.35 18.01 0.35
C TYR A 193 9.58 19.27 -0.49
N ALA A 194 9.76 19.12 -1.81
CA ALA A 194 10.09 20.23 -2.70
C ALA A 194 8.95 21.28 -2.69
N PRO A 195 9.20 22.54 -2.29
CA PRO A 195 8.16 23.57 -2.29
C PRO A 195 7.72 23.96 -3.71
N ILE A 196 8.54 23.65 -4.71
CA ILE A 196 8.35 24.01 -6.12
C ILE A 196 7.36 23.10 -6.88
N LEU A 197 6.82 22.04 -6.26
CA LEU A 197 5.95 21.08 -6.98
C LEU A 197 4.78 21.79 -7.69
N LYS A 198 4.09 22.71 -7.01
CA LYS A 198 2.98 23.46 -7.62
C LYS A 198 3.45 24.31 -8.79
N SER A 199 4.51 25.12 -8.61
CA SER A 199 4.97 26.08 -9.63
C SER A 199 5.50 25.39 -10.89
N GLU A 200 6.10 24.21 -10.74
CA GLU A 200 6.66 23.46 -11.87
C GLU A 200 5.62 22.55 -12.56
N LEU A 201 4.76 21.87 -11.80
CA LEU A 201 3.80 20.91 -12.38
C LEU A 201 2.55 21.57 -12.93
N MET A 202 2.01 22.62 -12.29
CA MET A 202 0.73 23.20 -12.74
C MET A 202 0.78 23.74 -14.17
N PRO A 203 1.81 24.49 -14.62
CA PRO A 203 1.88 24.95 -16.02
C PRO A 203 1.91 23.80 -17.02
N LEU A 204 2.63 22.72 -16.70
CA LEU A 204 2.70 21.51 -17.55
C LEU A 204 1.34 20.80 -17.62
N LEU A 205 0.67 20.66 -16.47
CA LEU A 205 -0.66 20.04 -16.39
C LEU A 205 -1.73 20.88 -17.08
N GLU A 206 -1.72 22.20 -16.91
CA GLU A 206 -2.67 23.10 -17.57
C GLU A 206 -2.57 23.01 -19.09
N THR A 207 -1.35 22.93 -19.62
CA THR A 207 -1.10 22.73 -21.04
C THR A 207 -1.57 21.35 -21.51
N ALA A 208 -1.30 20.30 -20.74
CA ALA A 208 -1.56 18.92 -21.12
C ALA A 208 -3.04 18.51 -20.99
N VAL A 209 -3.70 18.94 -19.92
CA VAL A 209 -5.07 18.57 -19.57
C VAL A 209 -6.09 19.57 -20.14
N ALA A 210 -5.70 20.84 -20.29
CA ALA A 210 -6.54 21.92 -20.78
C ALA A 210 -7.91 21.96 -20.03
N SER A 211 -9.02 21.97 -20.76
CA SER A 211 -10.38 22.01 -20.20
C SER A 211 -10.99 20.63 -19.92
N HIS A 212 -10.21 19.54 -19.97
CA HIS A 212 -10.73 18.18 -19.78
C HIS A 212 -11.06 17.89 -18.30
N GLU A 213 -12.23 18.33 -17.85
CA GLU A 213 -12.72 18.19 -16.47
C GLU A 213 -12.55 16.77 -15.91
N GLY A 214 -12.89 15.74 -16.69
CA GLY A 214 -12.77 14.35 -16.25
C GLY A 214 -11.33 13.94 -15.89
N ARG A 215 -10.32 14.55 -16.51
CA ARG A 215 -8.91 14.24 -16.22
C ARG A 215 -8.42 15.03 -15.02
N TRP A 216 -8.90 16.26 -14.84
CA TRP A 216 -8.69 17.00 -13.59
C TRP A 216 -9.28 16.25 -12.38
N ILE A 217 -10.45 15.61 -12.53
CA ILE A 217 -11.03 14.73 -11.50
C ILE A 217 -10.09 13.55 -11.20
N GLU A 218 -9.60 12.84 -12.22
CA GLU A 218 -8.67 11.71 -12.04
C GLU A 218 -7.37 12.10 -11.32
N ILE A 219 -6.78 13.24 -11.68
CA ILE A 219 -5.58 13.77 -11.03
C ILE A 219 -5.90 14.12 -9.57
N ALA A 220 -7.02 14.80 -9.32
CA ALA A 220 -7.44 15.17 -7.98
C ALA A 220 -7.63 13.94 -7.08
N THR A 221 -8.35 12.91 -7.56
CA THR A 221 -8.58 11.69 -6.77
C THR A 221 -7.31 10.89 -6.54
N SER A 222 -6.39 10.86 -7.51
CA SER A 222 -5.07 10.22 -7.35
C SER A 222 -4.24 10.92 -6.27
N LEU A 223 -4.15 12.25 -6.32
CA LEU A 223 -3.40 13.05 -5.34
C LEU A 223 -4.03 12.96 -3.95
N LEU A 224 -5.35 13.13 -3.83
CA LEU A 224 -6.06 12.98 -2.55
C LEU A 224 -5.82 11.60 -1.95
N SER A 225 -5.93 10.54 -2.76
CA SER A 225 -5.74 9.16 -2.31
C SER A 225 -4.32 8.86 -1.84
N SER A 226 -3.33 9.63 -2.28
CA SER A 226 -1.92 9.43 -1.94
C SER A 226 -1.50 9.96 -0.56
N LEU A 227 -2.32 10.81 0.07
CA LEU A 227 -1.94 11.49 1.31
C LEU A 227 -1.90 10.54 2.53
N GLY A 228 -0.95 10.77 3.44
CA GLY A 228 -0.93 10.10 4.74
C GLY A 228 -2.03 10.59 5.70
N ILE A 229 -2.06 10.04 6.92
CA ILE A 229 -2.87 10.58 8.03
C ILE A 229 -2.01 11.44 8.97
N PRO A 230 -2.56 12.52 9.58
CA PRO A 230 -3.89 13.07 9.34
C PRO A 230 -4.03 13.65 7.92
N ARG A 231 -5.20 13.45 7.30
CA ARG A 231 -5.48 13.85 5.91
C ARG A 231 -6.48 15.02 5.87
N PRO A 232 -6.21 16.11 5.12
CA PRO A 232 -7.20 17.14 4.82
C PRO A 232 -8.33 16.63 3.92
N SER A 233 -9.54 17.13 4.18
CA SER A 233 -10.70 16.93 3.29
C SER A 233 -10.65 17.85 2.07
N VAL A 234 -11.46 17.57 1.05
CA VAL A 234 -11.67 18.47 -0.09
C VAL A 234 -12.19 19.83 0.40
N ALA A 235 -13.08 19.82 1.40
CA ALA A 235 -13.55 21.04 2.05
C ALA A 235 -12.44 21.83 2.74
N ASP A 236 -11.46 21.15 3.37
CA ASP A 236 -10.32 21.81 4.03
C ASP A 236 -9.41 22.52 3.02
N PHE A 237 -9.14 21.87 1.88
CA PHE A 237 -8.38 22.48 0.79
C PHE A 237 -9.09 23.69 0.21
N ARG A 238 -10.38 23.56 -0.13
CA ARG A 238 -11.18 24.65 -0.71
C ARG A 238 -11.35 25.84 0.22
N SER A 239 -11.50 25.59 1.52
CA SER A 239 -11.65 26.65 2.51
C SER A 239 -10.32 27.27 2.95
N GLY A 240 -9.19 26.65 2.57
CA GLY A 240 -7.87 27.00 3.09
C GLY A 240 -7.74 26.80 4.60
N LYS A 241 -8.60 25.99 5.25
CA LYS A 241 -8.58 25.81 6.71
C LYS A 241 -7.56 24.79 7.20
N TRP A 242 -7.00 23.96 6.33
CA TRP A 242 -5.89 23.05 6.66
C TRP A 242 -4.63 23.75 7.23
N ARG A 243 -4.63 25.09 7.21
CA ARG A 243 -3.56 26.05 7.56
C ARG A 243 -3.18 26.18 9.05
N THR A 244 -3.73 25.40 9.99
CA THR A 244 -3.53 25.69 11.43
C THR A 244 -2.68 24.68 12.21
N GLY A 245 -1.97 23.77 11.54
CA GLY A 245 -0.92 22.92 12.13
C GLY A 245 0.46 23.28 11.57
N SER A 246 1.55 22.93 12.27
CA SER A 246 2.95 23.30 11.97
C SER A 246 3.55 22.79 10.64
N ARG A 247 2.75 22.50 9.62
CA ARG A 247 3.17 22.13 8.27
C ARG A 247 2.81 23.28 7.32
N SER A 248 3.79 23.81 6.61
CA SER A 248 3.53 24.75 5.53
C SER A 248 2.71 24.07 4.43
N VAL A 249 1.86 24.84 3.74
CA VAL A 249 1.08 24.39 2.57
C VAL A 249 2.01 24.35 1.34
N ASP A 250 3.13 23.67 1.48
CA ASP A 250 4.14 23.54 0.44
C ASP A 250 4.12 22.10 -0.11
N GLY A 251 4.74 21.91 -1.28
CA GLY A 251 4.81 20.59 -1.90
C GLY A 251 3.45 20.07 -2.36
N VAL A 252 3.11 18.83 -1.99
CA VAL A 252 1.96 18.12 -2.56
C VAL A 252 0.62 18.75 -2.17
N ASP A 253 0.51 19.33 -0.97
CA ASP A 253 -0.72 19.96 -0.49
C ASP A 253 -1.07 21.20 -1.33
N ALA A 254 -0.05 21.99 -1.71
CA ALA A 254 -0.20 23.13 -2.61
C ALA A 254 -0.67 22.73 -4.01
N LEU A 255 -0.11 21.62 -4.52
CA LEU A 255 -0.48 21.04 -5.81
C LEU A 255 -1.93 20.55 -5.79
N ILE A 256 -2.35 19.85 -4.74
CA ILE A 256 -3.74 19.37 -4.59
C ILE A 256 -4.72 20.55 -4.60
N ALA A 257 -4.44 21.59 -3.82
CA ALA A 257 -5.29 22.79 -3.80
C ALA A 257 -5.41 23.40 -5.20
N ALA A 258 -4.30 23.54 -5.92
CA ALA A 258 -4.28 24.10 -7.28
C ALA A 258 -5.00 23.23 -8.32
N VAL A 259 -4.94 21.90 -8.20
CA VAL A 259 -5.70 20.97 -9.04
C VAL A 259 -7.19 21.08 -8.73
N LEU A 260 -7.58 21.16 -7.47
CA LEU A 260 -8.98 21.32 -7.06
C LEU A 260 -9.58 22.65 -7.51
N GLU A 261 -8.77 23.72 -7.63
CA GLU A 261 -9.19 25.02 -8.20
C GLU A 261 -9.59 24.92 -9.69
N LYS A 262 -9.14 23.88 -10.41
CA LYS A 262 -9.58 23.62 -11.81
C LYS A 262 -10.97 23.00 -11.89
N LEU A 263 -11.55 22.59 -10.77
CA LEU A 263 -12.84 21.94 -10.69
C LEU A 263 -13.86 22.89 -10.04
N PRO A 264 -15.02 23.13 -10.66
CA PRO A 264 -16.01 24.03 -10.07
C PRO A 264 -16.52 23.49 -8.73
N PRO A 265 -16.74 24.34 -7.71
CA PRO A 265 -17.30 23.91 -6.43
C PRO A 265 -18.82 23.67 -6.57
N SER A 266 -19.19 22.55 -7.18
CA SER A 266 -20.58 22.17 -7.46
C SER A 266 -20.91 20.77 -6.95
N ALA A 267 -22.19 20.49 -6.69
CA ALA A 267 -22.67 19.16 -6.32
C ALA A 267 -22.30 18.10 -7.37
N ARG A 268 -22.35 18.47 -8.67
CA ARG A 268 -21.93 17.59 -9.77
C ARG A 268 -20.46 17.18 -9.65
N THR A 269 -19.59 18.13 -9.31
CA THR A 269 -18.16 17.87 -9.14
C THR A 269 -17.89 16.99 -7.92
N GLU A 270 -18.62 17.18 -6.83
CA GLU A 270 -18.54 16.30 -5.66
C GLU A 270 -18.97 14.87 -6.02
N GLU A 271 -20.06 14.70 -6.76
CA GLU A 271 -20.50 13.39 -7.27
C GLU A 271 -19.43 12.74 -8.15
N GLN A 272 -18.82 13.49 -9.06
CA GLN A 272 -17.75 12.97 -9.92
C GLN A 272 -16.50 12.55 -9.13
N LEU A 273 -16.11 13.31 -8.09
CA LEU A 273 -15.03 12.92 -7.18
C LEU A 273 -15.38 11.61 -6.46
N ILE A 274 -16.61 11.50 -5.93
CA ILE A 274 -17.09 10.28 -5.26
C ILE A 274 -17.05 9.09 -6.20
N TYR A 275 -17.62 9.22 -7.40
CA TYR A 275 -17.65 8.14 -8.39
C TYR A 275 -16.23 7.71 -8.75
N ARG A 276 -15.33 8.66 -8.99
CA ARG A 276 -13.96 8.35 -9.37
C ARG A 276 -13.16 7.69 -8.24
N LEU A 277 -13.32 8.13 -7.00
CA LEU A 277 -12.68 7.50 -5.83
C LEU A 277 -13.14 6.04 -5.65
N ILE A 278 -14.42 5.76 -5.87
CA ILE A 278 -14.94 4.38 -5.88
C ILE A 278 -14.45 3.63 -7.12
N ASP A 279 -14.37 4.30 -8.27
CA ASP A 279 -14.06 3.64 -9.51
C ASP A 279 -12.60 3.19 -9.63
N ASP A 280 -11.69 3.92 -9.01
CA ASP A 280 -10.26 3.58 -8.94
C ASP A 280 -9.90 2.86 -7.64
N SER A 281 -10.87 2.35 -6.89
CA SER A 281 -10.61 1.66 -5.62
C SER A 281 -9.68 0.46 -5.77
N GLY A 282 -9.66 -0.21 -6.93
CA GLY A 282 -8.72 -1.30 -7.20
C GLY A 282 -7.25 -0.87 -7.25
N VAL A 283 -6.99 0.42 -7.45
CA VAL A 283 -5.65 1.02 -7.49
C VAL A 283 -5.27 1.59 -6.13
N HIS A 284 -6.20 2.27 -5.46
CA HIS A 284 -5.90 3.03 -4.24
C HIS A 284 -6.98 2.91 -3.17
N SER A 285 -7.40 1.69 -2.84
CA SER A 285 -8.50 1.37 -1.92
C SER A 285 -8.42 2.10 -0.57
N TRP A 286 -7.27 2.06 0.10
CA TRP A 286 -7.05 2.76 1.37
C TRP A 286 -7.21 4.28 1.22
N GLY A 287 -6.60 4.84 0.17
CA GLY A 287 -6.67 6.25 -0.13
C GLY A 287 -8.09 6.70 -0.42
N SER A 288 -8.80 5.98 -1.29
CA SER A 288 -10.21 6.24 -1.58
C SER A 288 -11.06 6.20 -0.32
N ALA A 289 -10.90 5.16 0.49
CA ALA A 289 -11.69 4.95 1.70
C ALA A 289 -11.56 6.12 2.68
N MET A 290 -10.33 6.60 2.89
CA MET A 290 -10.08 7.73 3.80
C MET A 290 -10.63 9.06 3.25
N SER A 291 -10.50 9.29 1.94
CA SER A 291 -11.07 10.49 1.30
C SER A 291 -12.60 10.49 1.27
N LEU A 292 -13.24 9.32 1.17
CA LEU A 292 -14.70 9.21 1.09
C LEU A 292 -15.41 9.46 2.44
N ILE A 293 -14.70 9.53 3.57
CA ILE A 293 -15.30 9.75 4.89
C ILE A 293 -16.06 11.08 4.96
N GLU A 294 -15.54 12.15 4.34
CA GLU A 294 -16.24 13.45 4.34
C GLU A 294 -17.59 13.39 3.60
N PHE A 295 -17.71 12.49 2.63
CA PHE A 295 -18.90 12.30 1.81
C PHE A 295 -19.83 11.21 2.36
N ALA A 296 -19.61 10.71 3.59
CA ALA A 296 -20.31 9.53 4.12
C ALA A 296 -21.85 9.65 4.06
N ASN A 297 -22.40 10.86 4.15
CA ASN A 297 -23.85 11.10 4.08
C ASN A 297 -24.37 11.47 2.68
N HIS A 298 -23.50 11.50 1.67
CA HIS A 298 -23.87 11.85 0.30
C HIS A 298 -24.60 10.67 -0.38
N ARG A 299 -25.78 10.92 -0.96
CA ARG A 299 -26.60 9.89 -1.61
C ARG A 299 -25.84 9.16 -2.71
N ALA A 300 -25.15 9.90 -3.58
CA ALA A 300 -24.36 9.35 -4.67
C ALA A 300 -23.29 8.35 -4.21
N LEU A 301 -22.69 8.58 -3.03
CA LEU A 301 -21.71 7.65 -2.45
C LEU A 301 -22.37 6.32 -2.11
N VAL A 302 -23.52 6.36 -1.43
CA VAL A 302 -24.22 5.13 -1.01
C VAL A 302 -24.69 4.35 -2.23
N GLU A 303 -25.31 5.01 -3.20
CA GLU A 303 -25.86 4.35 -4.40
C GLU A 303 -24.77 3.77 -5.29
N HIS A 304 -23.70 4.53 -5.56
CA HIS A 304 -22.61 4.05 -6.42
C HIS A 304 -21.80 2.94 -5.76
N LEU A 305 -21.54 3.03 -4.44
CA LEU A 305 -20.83 1.99 -3.71
C LEU A 305 -21.64 0.68 -3.66
N LYS A 306 -22.97 0.73 -3.52
CA LYS A 306 -23.83 -0.47 -3.65
C LYS A 306 -23.66 -1.15 -4.99
N GLY A 307 -23.70 -0.37 -6.07
CA GLY A 307 -23.52 -0.89 -7.43
C GLY A 307 -22.15 -1.56 -7.58
N ALA A 308 -21.09 -0.88 -7.13
CA ALA A 308 -19.72 -1.37 -7.24
C ALA A 308 -19.46 -2.63 -6.38
N LEU A 309 -20.01 -2.70 -5.16
CA LEU A 309 -19.97 -3.87 -4.29
C LEU A 309 -20.72 -5.07 -4.92
N SER A 310 -21.89 -4.82 -5.49
CA SER A 310 -22.69 -5.84 -6.17
C SER A 310 -21.97 -6.41 -7.41
N GLN A 311 -21.20 -5.55 -8.09
CA GLN A 311 -20.33 -5.94 -9.21
C GLN A 311 -18.97 -6.50 -8.76
N ARG A 312 -18.73 -6.61 -7.45
CA ARG A 312 -17.50 -7.18 -6.87
C ARG A 312 -16.25 -6.43 -7.32
N LYS A 313 -16.34 -5.11 -7.39
CA LYS A 313 -15.24 -4.26 -7.84
C LYS A 313 -14.09 -4.28 -6.81
N PRO A 314 -12.83 -4.55 -7.21
CA PRO A 314 -11.69 -4.55 -6.29
C PRO A 314 -11.55 -3.22 -5.53
N GLY A 315 -11.17 -3.26 -4.26
CA GLY A 315 -11.01 -2.09 -3.39
C GLY A 315 -12.26 -1.66 -2.63
N THR A 316 -13.45 -2.06 -3.09
CA THR A 316 -14.72 -1.53 -2.56
C THR A 316 -15.08 -2.08 -1.19
N VAL A 317 -14.65 -3.30 -0.83
CA VAL A 317 -14.86 -3.84 0.53
C VAL A 317 -14.06 -3.03 1.55
N TYR A 318 -12.87 -2.58 1.19
CA TYR A 318 -12.05 -1.72 2.05
C TYR A 318 -12.73 -0.36 2.31
N ILE A 319 -13.29 0.24 1.26
CA ILE A 319 -14.09 1.47 1.37
C ILE A 319 -15.29 1.23 2.28
N ALA A 320 -16.04 0.15 2.05
CA ALA A 320 -17.23 -0.16 2.84
C ALA A 320 -16.91 -0.38 4.32
N TRP A 321 -15.87 -1.17 4.62
CA TRP A 321 -15.40 -1.40 5.99
C TRP A 321 -15.01 -0.10 6.70
N THR A 322 -14.27 0.78 6.01
CA THR A 322 -13.87 2.08 6.57
C THR A 322 -15.08 2.94 6.89
N LEU A 323 -16.05 3.05 5.97
CA LEU A 323 -17.23 3.88 6.16
C LEU A 323 -18.20 3.32 7.20
N VAL A 324 -18.34 1.99 7.30
CA VAL A 324 -19.13 1.33 8.35
C VAL A 324 -18.55 1.61 9.74
N ASN A 325 -17.22 1.57 9.88
CA ASN A 325 -16.54 1.96 11.12
C ASN A 325 -16.72 3.45 11.45
N ASN A 326 -17.05 4.28 10.45
CA ASN A 326 -17.40 5.70 10.61
C ASN A 326 -18.92 5.95 10.64
N GLY A 327 -19.73 4.90 10.83
CA GLY A 327 -21.16 5.01 11.10
C GLY A 327 -22.09 4.91 9.89
N GLN A 328 -21.56 4.89 8.66
CA GLN A 328 -22.37 4.74 7.45
C GLN A 328 -22.58 3.26 7.09
N LYS A 329 -23.83 2.78 7.20
CA LYS A 329 -24.19 1.36 6.99
C LYS A 329 -25.13 1.10 5.81
N GLY A 330 -25.41 2.10 4.98
CA GLY A 330 -26.41 2.03 3.92
C GLY A 330 -26.20 0.92 2.88
N PHE A 331 -24.96 0.46 2.69
CA PHE A 331 -24.51 -0.58 1.75
C PHE A 331 -23.98 -1.85 2.47
N LEU A 332 -24.23 -1.98 3.77
CA LEU A 332 -23.71 -3.08 4.58
C LEU A 332 -24.12 -4.48 4.06
N PRO A 333 -25.37 -4.72 3.60
CA PRO A 333 -25.74 -6.02 3.04
C PRO A 333 -24.90 -6.42 1.83
N GLU A 334 -24.71 -5.50 0.87
CA GLU A 334 -23.89 -5.72 -0.33
C GLU A 334 -22.42 -5.94 0.04
N ALA A 335 -21.91 -5.18 1.03
CA ALA A 335 -20.55 -5.31 1.51
C ALA A 335 -20.28 -6.66 2.20
N LEU A 336 -21.20 -7.12 3.05
CA LEU A 336 -21.10 -8.43 3.70
C LEU A 336 -21.21 -9.59 2.70
N ALA A 337 -22.07 -9.47 1.68
CA ALA A 337 -22.19 -10.47 0.64
C ALA A 337 -20.88 -10.62 -0.15
N TYR A 338 -20.25 -9.50 -0.53
CA TYR A 338 -18.97 -9.55 -1.24
C TYR A 338 -17.82 -10.03 -0.32
N ALA A 339 -17.77 -9.58 0.93
CA ALA A 339 -16.78 -10.05 1.91
C ALA A 339 -16.84 -11.57 2.15
N MET A 340 -18.04 -12.16 2.25
CA MET A 340 -18.20 -13.61 2.39
C MET A 340 -17.64 -14.37 1.19
N GLN A 341 -17.85 -13.86 -0.03
CA GLN A 341 -17.30 -14.49 -1.22
C GLN A 341 -15.76 -14.46 -1.23
N LEU A 342 -15.14 -13.34 -0.83
CA LEU A 342 -13.69 -13.22 -0.72
C LEU A 342 -13.13 -14.20 0.31
N ILE A 343 -13.83 -14.41 1.43
CA ILE A 343 -13.45 -15.37 2.48
C ILE A 343 -13.53 -16.82 1.97
N GLU A 344 -14.50 -17.13 1.11
CA GLU A 344 -14.67 -18.48 0.58
C GLU A 344 -13.67 -18.84 -0.53
N GLN A 345 -13.12 -17.85 -1.22
CA GLN A 345 -12.29 -18.02 -2.42
C GLN A 345 -10.85 -17.55 -2.17
N PRO A 346 -9.85 -18.45 -2.21
CA PRO A 346 -8.45 -18.05 -2.16
C PRO A 346 -8.16 -17.15 -3.36
N GLY A 347 -7.66 -15.96 -3.12
CA GLY A 347 -7.36 -14.97 -4.15
C GLY A 347 -6.11 -14.18 -3.84
N GLU A 348 -5.55 -13.57 -4.89
CA GLU A 348 -4.43 -12.64 -4.78
C GLU A 348 -4.96 -11.28 -4.30
N GLY A 349 -4.99 -11.05 -2.98
CA GLY A 349 -5.51 -9.80 -2.44
C GLY A 349 -5.51 -9.70 -0.91
N THR A 350 -4.33 -9.56 -0.31
CA THR A 350 -4.19 -9.39 1.16
C THR A 350 -4.95 -8.17 1.70
N THR A 351 -5.01 -7.09 0.92
CA THR A 351 -5.70 -5.84 1.30
C THR A 351 -7.22 -5.99 1.37
N GLU A 352 -7.84 -6.75 0.45
CA GLU A 352 -9.28 -7.01 0.51
C GLU A 352 -9.63 -7.85 1.73
N MET A 353 -8.81 -8.88 2.02
CA MET A 353 -8.99 -9.75 3.19
C MET A 353 -8.82 -8.99 4.51
N GLN A 354 -7.94 -7.99 4.55
CA GLN A 354 -7.79 -7.09 5.69
C GLN A 354 -9.09 -6.37 6.06
N ALA A 355 -9.98 -6.11 5.09
CA ALA A 355 -11.28 -5.48 5.33
C ALA A 355 -12.43 -6.50 5.43
N ALA A 356 -12.42 -7.55 4.62
CA ALA A 356 -13.49 -8.55 4.56
C ALA A 356 -13.67 -9.30 5.89
N CYS A 357 -12.57 -9.81 6.46
CA CYS A 357 -12.58 -10.55 7.72
C CYS A 357 -13.18 -9.74 8.89
N PRO A 358 -12.68 -8.52 9.21
CA PRO A 358 -13.25 -7.74 10.30
C PRO A 358 -14.67 -7.26 10.00
N LEU A 359 -15.02 -6.99 8.73
CA LEU A 359 -16.39 -6.61 8.37
C LEU A 359 -17.40 -7.73 8.72
N VAL A 360 -17.10 -8.98 8.36
CA VAL A 360 -17.94 -10.13 8.71
C VAL A 360 -17.95 -10.39 10.21
N ARG A 361 -16.78 -10.33 10.86
CA ARG A 361 -16.68 -10.51 12.32
C ARG A 361 -17.52 -9.49 13.09
N ASP A 362 -17.40 -8.21 12.75
CA ASP A 362 -17.98 -7.12 13.55
C ASP A 362 -19.43 -6.82 13.19
N TYR A 363 -19.83 -7.05 11.94
CA TYR A 363 -21.14 -6.63 11.41
C TYR A 363 -21.94 -7.75 10.74
N GLY A 364 -21.35 -8.93 10.51
CA GLY A 364 -22.05 -10.07 9.94
C GLY A 364 -23.08 -10.67 10.89
N THR A 365 -24.07 -11.34 10.32
CA THR A 365 -24.97 -12.25 11.05
C THR A 365 -24.18 -13.44 11.61
N ASP A 366 -24.74 -14.15 12.59
CA ASP A 366 -24.09 -15.35 13.15
C ASP A 366 -23.83 -16.42 12.07
N THR A 367 -24.74 -16.57 11.11
CA THR A 367 -24.54 -17.45 9.95
C THR A 367 -23.31 -17.06 9.13
N GLN A 368 -23.13 -15.77 8.84
CA GLN A 368 -21.98 -15.27 8.09
C GLN A 368 -20.68 -15.44 8.89
N PHE A 369 -20.73 -15.14 10.19
CA PHE A 369 -19.59 -15.33 11.08
C PHE A 369 -19.16 -16.81 11.17
N HIS A 370 -20.12 -17.73 11.32
CA HIS A 370 -19.81 -19.16 11.27
C HIS A 370 -19.26 -19.61 9.91
N GLY A 371 -19.69 -18.96 8.81
CA GLY A 371 -19.08 -19.16 7.49
C GLY A 371 -17.60 -18.78 7.46
N LEU A 372 -17.21 -17.67 8.09
CA LEU A 372 -15.80 -17.28 8.28
C LEU A 372 -15.03 -18.32 9.11
N VAL A 373 -15.57 -18.78 10.23
CA VAL A 373 -14.94 -19.83 11.06
C VAL A 373 -14.78 -21.14 10.28
N ALA A 374 -15.79 -21.51 9.49
CA ALA A 374 -15.74 -22.69 8.63
C ALA A 374 -14.66 -22.57 7.54
N ALA A 375 -14.50 -21.39 6.94
CA ALA A 375 -13.42 -21.14 5.98
C ALA A 375 -12.03 -21.28 6.63
N ILE A 376 -11.84 -20.73 7.83
CA ILE A 376 -10.58 -20.87 8.59
C ILE A 376 -10.26 -22.35 8.81
N ARG A 377 -11.23 -23.16 9.26
CA ARG A 377 -11.05 -24.62 9.44
C ARG A 377 -10.76 -25.34 8.13
N LYS A 378 -11.49 -25.01 7.06
CA LYS A 378 -11.32 -25.60 5.73
C LYS A 378 -9.89 -25.44 5.24
N TYR A 379 -9.36 -24.21 5.30
CA TYR A 379 -8.04 -23.89 4.74
C TYR A 379 -6.87 -24.29 5.64
N GLN A 380 -7.12 -24.63 6.90
CA GLN A 380 -6.12 -25.05 7.87
C GLN A 380 -5.09 -26.03 7.27
N HIS A 381 -5.55 -27.05 6.54
CA HIS A 381 -4.67 -28.07 5.96
C HIS A 381 -4.53 -28.00 4.43
N THR A 382 -5.43 -27.32 3.74
CA THR A 382 -5.44 -27.28 2.27
C THR A 382 -4.69 -26.09 1.69
N ASP A 383 -4.63 -24.97 2.42
CA ASP A 383 -3.93 -23.75 2.01
C ASP A 383 -3.47 -22.97 3.26
N VAL A 384 -2.24 -23.24 3.68
CA VAL A 384 -1.67 -22.67 4.91
C VAL A 384 -1.52 -21.14 4.81
N GLN A 385 -1.24 -20.60 3.62
CA GLN A 385 -1.09 -19.17 3.44
C GLN A 385 -2.44 -18.46 3.58
N HIS A 386 -3.47 -18.99 2.94
CA HIS A 386 -4.82 -18.43 3.06
C HIS A 386 -5.39 -18.60 4.47
N TYR A 387 -5.12 -19.74 5.13
CA TYR A 387 -5.42 -19.93 6.55
C TYR A 387 -4.81 -18.83 7.43
N GLN A 388 -3.52 -18.52 7.24
CA GLN A 388 -2.82 -17.45 7.95
C GLN A 388 -3.43 -16.08 7.72
N ILE A 389 -3.81 -15.77 6.48
CA ILE A 389 -4.51 -14.53 6.12
C ILE A 389 -5.85 -14.42 6.86
N LEU A 390 -6.65 -15.50 6.85
CA LEU A 390 -7.99 -15.50 7.43
C LEU A 390 -7.97 -15.26 8.94
N PHE A 391 -7.21 -16.04 9.72
CA PHE A 391 -7.17 -15.81 11.16
C PHE A 391 -6.43 -14.51 11.50
N GLY A 392 -5.39 -14.17 10.75
CA GLY A 392 -4.56 -12.98 10.97
C GLY A 392 -5.37 -11.68 10.90
N TYR A 393 -6.32 -11.59 9.96
CA TYR A 393 -7.20 -10.42 9.83
C TYR A 393 -8.51 -10.53 10.64
N SER A 394 -8.86 -11.71 11.14
CA SER A 394 -10.07 -11.89 11.97
C SER A 394 -9.81 -11.69 13.46
N LEU A 395 -8.55 -11.71 13.90
CA LEU A 395 -8.17 -11.49 15.30
C LEU A 395 -7.77 -10.02 15.54
N TYR A 396 -7.42 -9.71 16.78
CA TYR A 396 -6.86 -8.41 17.21
C TYR A 396 -7.81 -7.21 17.23
N SER A 397 -9.13 -7.42 17.15
CA SER A 397 -10.06 -6.35 17.52
C SER A 397 -10.14 -6.19 19.02
N GLY A 398 -10.36 -4.95 19.46
CA GLY A 398 -10.45 -4.63 20.87
C GLY A 398 -11.67 -5.28 21.51
N LYS A 399 -11.48 -6.45 22.16
CA LYS A 399 -12.46 -7.22 22.93
C LYS A 399 -13.75 -7.59 22.18
N ASN A 400 -13.66 -8.14 20.96
CA ASN A 400 -14.81 -8.76 20.29
C ASN A 400 -14.99 -10.23 20.76
N PRO A 401 -16.12 -10.61 21.39
CA PRO A 401 -16.34 -11.98 21.86
C PRO A 401 -16.30 -13.05 20.75
N ARG A 402 -16.66 -12.70 19.51
CA ARG A 402 -16.61 -13.63 18.36
C ARG A 402 -15.20 -14.13 18.08
N GLU A 403 -14.16 -13.38 18.47
CA GLU A 403 -12.77 -13.82 18.32
C GLU A 403 -12.43 -15.07 19.13
N GLN A 404 -13.21 -15.41 20.17
CA GLN A 404 -13.01 -16.63 20.96
C GLN A 404 -13.16 -17.88 20.10
N GLU A 405 -14.14 -17.91 19.19
CA GLU A 405 -14.36 -19.06 18.30
C GLU A 405 -13.24 -19.22 17.28
N ILE A 406 -12.70 -18.10 16.78
CA ILE A 406 -11.54 -18.11 15.89
C ILE A 406 -10.29 -18.60 16.64
N ALA A 407 -10.06 -18.10 17.86
CA ALA A 407 -8.95 -18.53 18.70
C ALA A 407 -9.07 -20.02 19.10
N ALA A 408 -10.28 -20.56 19.25
CA ALA A 408 -10.52 -21.97 19.49
C ALA A 408 -10.00 -22.85 18.34
N VAL A 409 -10.20 -22.43 17.08
CA VAL A 409 -9.63 -23.16 15.91
C VAL A 409 -8.10 -23.21 15.99
N LEU A 410 -7.45 -22.12 16.40
CA LEU A 410 -6.00 -22.07 16.56
C LEU A 410 -5.50 -22.97 17.70
N LEU A 411 -6.21 -23.01 18.83
CA LEU A 411 -5.84 -23.85 19.99
C LEU A 411 -5.72 -25.33 19.64
N GLU A 412 -6.50 -25.81 18.68
CA GLU A 412 -6.49 -27.20 18.21
C GLU A 412 -5.31 -27.50 17.27
N ASP A 413 -4.63 -26.46 16.74
CA ASP A 413 -3.57 -26.59 15.76
C ASP A 413 -2.17 -26.57 16.39
N LYS A 414 -1.56 -27.75 16.53
CA LYS A 414 -0.21 -27.89 17.11
C LYS A 414 0.93 -27.71 16.11
N ARG A 415 0.65 -27.41 14.84
CA ARG A 415 1.70 -27.32 13.81
C ARG A 415 2.58 -26.08 14.05
N PRO A 416 3.85 -26.12 13.61
CA PRO A 416 4.73 -24.96 13.64
C PRO A 416 4.18 -23.79 12.81
N PHE A 417 4.35 -22.57 13.33
CA PHE A 417 4.04 -21.32 12.64
C PHE A 417 5.33 -20.57 12.28
N ALA A 418 6.19 -20.28 13.28
CA ALA A 418 7.46 -19.59 13.08
C ALA A 418 8.44 -19.95 14.20
N SER A 419 9.62 -20.46 13.85
CA SER A 419 10.61 -20.93 14.83
C SER A 419 9.97 -21.93 15.82
N GLU A 420 10.11 -21.71 17.12
CA GLU A 420 9.53 -22.52 18.21
C GLU A 420 8.05 -22.22 18.51
N LEU A 421 7.38 -21.35 17.75
CA LEU A 421 5.96 -21.00 17.94
C LEU A 421 5.06 -21.86 17.06
N ARG A 422 3.96 -22.31 17.65
CA ARG A 422 2.89 -23.07 17.01
C ARG A 422 1.61 -22.24 16.93
N TYR A 423 0.69 -22.62 16.04
CA TYR A 423 -0.61 -21.96 15.94
C TYR A 423 -1.39 -21.95 17.26
N CYS A 424 -1.35 -23.05 18.02
CA CYS A 424 -1.98 -23.14 19.34
C CYS A 424 -1.41 -22.17 20.37
N ASP A 425 -0.16 -21.74 20.21
CA ASP A 425 0.45 -20.74 21.10
C ASP A 425 -0.11 -19.34 20.80
N ILE A 426 -0.41 -19.05 19.52
CA ILE A 426 -1.14 -17.83 19.12
C ILE A 426 -2.56 -17.89 19.68
N GLY A 427 -3.27 -19.01 19.50
CA GLY A 427 -4.60 -19.22 20.06
C GLY A 427 -4.64 -19.02 21.59
N LEU A 428 -3.64 -19.53 22.31
CA LEU A 428 -3.50 -19.34 23.76
C LEU A 428 -3.33 -17.86 24.14
N ALA A 429 -2.46 -17.13 23.44
CA ALA A 429 -2.25 -15.71 23.67
C ALA A 429 -3.53 -14.90 23.44
N GLU A 430 -4.24 -15.19 22.35
CA GLU A 430 -5.49 -14.52 22.01
C GLU A 430 -6.60 -14.84 23.01
N MET A 431 -6.73 -16.10 23.45
CA MET A 431 -7.68 -16.46 24.50
C MET A 431 -7.42 -15.70 25.80
N ASN A 432 -6.16 -15.54 26.21
CA ASN A 432 -5.83 -14.72 27.38
C ASN A 432 -6.26 -13.26 27.17
N ARG A 433 -5.96 -12.69 25.99
CA ARG A 433 -6.28 -11.29 25.65
C ARG A 433 -7.79 -11.04 25.63
N ILE A 434 -8.54 -11.92 24.98
CA ILE A 434 -9.99 -11.76 24.76
C ILE A 434 -10.75 -11.95 26.06
N THR A 435 -10.39 -12.97 26.85
CA THR A 435 -11.10 -13.32 28.09
C THR A 435 -10.60 -12.54 29.32
N GLY A 436 -9.36 -12.03 29.28
CA GLY A 436 -8.68 -11.48 30.45
C GLY A 436 -8.20 -12.52 31.46
N LEU A 437 -8.35 -13.82 31.17
CA LEU A 437 -7.89 -14.92 32.01
C LEU A 437 -6.45 -15.31 31.65
N GLN A 438 -5.67 -15.78 32.63
CA GLN A 438 -4.30 -16.22 32.40
C GLN A 438 -4.24 -17.75 32.29
N PHE A 439 -4.42 -18.29 31.09
CA PHE A 439 -4.32 -19.73 30.84
C PHE A 439 -2.87 -20.22 30.75
N GLY A 440 -1.93 -19.38 30.34
CA GLY A 440 -0.50 -19.69 30.18
C GLY A 440 0.25 -18.58 29.45
N THR A 441 1.56 -18.72 29.22
CA THR A 441 2.40 -17.70 28.58
C THR A 441 3.20 -18.28 27.41
N VAL A 442 3.25 -17.54 26.29
CA VAL A 442 3.95 -17.96 25.06
C VAL A 442 5.47 -18.02 25.17
N THR A 443 6.04 -17.39 26.20
CA THR A 443 7.49 -17.39 26.49
C THR A 443 7.94 -18.58 27.34
N SER A 444 7.03 -19.46 27.75
CA SER A 444 7.35 -20.63 28.58
C SER A 444 7.81 -21.83 27.75
N SER A 445 8.29 -22.86 28.45
CA SER A 445 8.61 -24.16 27.82
C SER A 445 7.41 -24.73 27.06
N ILE A 446 7.67 -25.58 26.05
CA ILE A 446 6.63 -26.24 25.25
C ILE A 446 5.63 -26.97 26.17
N GLU A 447 6.11 -27.68 27.19
CA GLU A 447 5.27 -28.40 28.16
C GLU A 447 4.33 -27.46 28.94
N ALA A 448 4.82 -26.29 29.34
CA ALA A 448 4.02 -25.29 30.03
C ALA A 448 2.97 -24.66 29.10
N ARG A 449 3.33 -24.42 27.83
CA ARG A 449 2.41 -23.97 26.79
C ARG A 449 1.30 -25.00 26.53
N ASP A 450 1.63 -26.30 26.45
CA ASP A 450 0.66 -27.38 26.26
C ASP A 450 -0.35 -27.52 27.40
N LYS A 451 0.11 -27.35 28.65
CA LYS A 451 -0.79 -27.26 29.81
C LYS A 451 -1.70 -26.05 29.72
N GLY A 452 -1.19 -24.91 29.25
CA GLY A 452 -1.98 -23.70 29.03
C GLY A 452 -3.06 -23.88 27.97
N VAL A 453 -2.71 -24.45 26.81
CA VAL A 453 -3.65 -24.80 25.75
C VAL A 453 -4.74 -25.74 26.27
N SER A 454 -4.36 -26.77 27.04
CA SER A 454 -5.32 -27.72 27.63
C SER A 454 -6.31 -27.04 28.59
N ARG A 455 -5.85 -26.08 29.40
CA ARG A 455 -6.73 -25.29 30.28
C ARG A 455 -7.70 -24.41 29.49
N ALA A 456 -7.22 -23.75 28.43
CA ALA A 456 -8.05 -22.91 27.59
C ALA A 456 -9.15 -23.72 26.87
N LEU A 457 -8.81 -24.89 26.33
CA LEU A 457 -9.77 -25.82 25.71
C LEU A 457 -10.79 -26.35 26.72
N ALA A 458 -10.36 -26.72 27.94
CA ALA A 458 -11.27 -27.16 28.98
C ALA A 458 -12.25 -26.05 29.41
N TRP A 459 -11.77 -24.80 29.48
CA TRP A 459 -12.60 -23.64 29.78
C TRP A 459 -13.66 -23.40 28.68
N LEU A 460 -13.28 -23.46 27.40
CA LEU A 460 -14.23 -23.33 26.27
C LEU A 460 -15.35 -24.37 26.37
N ARG A 461 -15.00 -25.65 26.59
CA ARG A 461 -15.98 -26.74 26.75
C ARG A 461 -16.93 -26.52 27.92
N SER A 462 -16.47 -25.91 29.01
CA SER A 462 -17.33 -25.59 30.15
C SER A 462 -18.36 -24.50 29.87
N LYS A 463 -18.13 -23.67 28.84
CA LYS A 463 -19.05 -22.60 28.42
C LYS A 463 -20.14 -23.09 27.47
N GLU A 464 -19.86 -24.07 26.62
CA GLU A 464 -20.85 -24.71 25.74
C GLU A 464 -21.94 -25.49 26.49
N VAL A 465 -21.70 -25.83 27.77
CA VAL A 465 -22.60 -26.64 28.61
C VAL A 465 -23.54 -25.78 29.47
N GLN A 466 -23.42 -24.45 29.46
CA GLN A 466 -24.34 -23.55 30.17
C GLN A 466 -25.33 -22.90 29.18
N PRO A 467 -26.64 -23.18 29.27
CA PRO A 467 -27.67 -22.59 28.40
C PRO A 467 -27.90 -21.10 28.65
#